data_AF-A0A954Z6X8-F1
#
_entry.id   AF-A0A954Z6X8-F1
#
_cell.length_a   1.000
_cell.length_b   1.000
_cell.length_c   1.000
_cell.angle_alpha   90.00
_cell.angle_beta   90.00
_cell.angle_gamma   90.00
#
_symmetry.space_group_name_H-M   'P 1'
#
loop_
_entity.id
_entity.type
_entity.pdbx_description
1 polymer ?
#
loop_
_entity_poly.entity_id
_entity_poly.type
_entity_poly.pdbx_seq_one_letter_code
_entity_poly.pdbx_strand_id
1 'polypeptide(L)'
;MNSHWDEVYLARHHATSGYRAGEYEVYTPTGRTGGTLRYAVYGFKAYLDEALQFGALKEGMAARPTWHGACVKTGTWSTTGNNSVAGGTSAYSKEPGATISGDATGHALVLRTMRSTNGGMAIVSIDGDPYAANRLEAV
;
A
#
# COMPACT_ATOMS: atom_id res chain seq x y z
N MET A 1 7.48 -19.70 13.42
CA MET A 1 8.10 -18.44 12.96
C MET A 1 8.05 -18.44 11.45
N ASN A 2 7.25 -17.57 10.82
CA ASN A 2 7.14 -17.53 9.37
C ASN A 2 8.37 -16.83 8.77
N SER A 3 9.13 -17.57 7.97
CA SER A 3 10.32 -17.11 7.27
C SER A 3 9.92 -16.33 6.02
N HIS A 4 9.72 -15.03 6.14
CA HIS A 4 9.46 -14.13 5.00
C HIS A 4 10.75 -13.67 4.28
N TRP A 5 11.78 -14.52 4.23
CA TRP A 5 13.07 -14.16 3.63
C TRP A 5 13.05 -14.17 2.10
N ASP A 6 11.96 -14.66 1.49
CA ASP A 6 11.90 -14.94 0.06
C ASP A 6 10.99 -13.97 -0.72
N GLU A 7 10.38 -12.98 -0.06
CA GLU A 7 9.43 -12.07 -0.70
C GLU A 7 10.12 -10.82 -1.24
N VAL A 8 10.15 -10.71 -2.58
CA VAL A 8 10.53 -9.51 -3.32
C VAL A 8 9.30 -8.64 -3.53
N TYR A 9 9.40 -7.34 -3.25
CA TYR A 9 8.29 -6.40 -3.43
C TYR A 9 8.55 -5.47 -4.62
N LEU A 10 7.52 -5.22 -5.42
CA LEU A 10 7.52 -4.21 -6.47
C LEU A 10 6.61 -3.06 -6.05
N ALA A 11 7.15 -1.84 -6.00
CA ALA A 11 6.41 -0.62 -5.73
C ALA A 11 6.53 0.34 -6.90
N ARG A 12 5.55 1.23 -7.07
CA ARG A 12 5.64 2.37 -7.99
C ARG A 12 5.70 3.65 -7.17
N HIS A 13 6.68 4.49 -7.46
CA HIS A 13 6.78 5.82 -6.92
C HIS A 13 5.69 6.70 -7.57
N HIS A 14 4.77 7.21 -6.76
CA HIS A 14 3.60 7.96 -7.23
C HIS A 14 3.86 9.44 -7.51
N ALA A 15 5.07 9.95 -7.23
CA ALA A 15 5.40 11.32 -7.59
C ALA A 15 5.28 11.53 -9.10
N THR A 16 4.72 12.67 -9.47
CA THR A 16 4.53 13.11 -10.87
C THR A 16 5.59 14.11 -11.31
N SER A 17 6.40 14.62 -10.38
CA SER A 17 7.51 15.55 -10.63
C SER A 17 8.76 15.17 -9.82
N GLY A 18 9.91 15.70 -10.24
CA GLY A 18 11.20 15.41 -9.63
C GLY A 18 11.90 14.16 -10.17
N TYR A 19 13.12 13.92 -9.69
CA TYR A 19 14.02 12.89 -10.25
C TYR A 19 13.48 11.46 -10.17
N ARG A 20 12.57 11.18 -9.23
CA ARG A 20 11.96 9.85 -8.98
C ARG A 20 10.52 9.74 -9.49
N ALA A 21 10.05 10.70 -10.28
CA ALA A 21 8.69 10.66 -10.80
C ALA A 21 8.48 9.43 -11.69
N GLY A 22 7.44 8.63 -11.39
CA GLY A 22 7.10 7.43 -12.15
C GLY A 22 8.10 6.27 -12.08
N GLU A 23 9.07 6.29 -11.17
CA GLU A 23 10.03 5.21 -10.95
C GLU A 23 9.35 3.97 -10.34
N TYR A 24 9.65 2.78 -10.84
CA TYR A 24 9.35 1.51 -10.19
C TYR A 24 10.52 1.11 -9.30
N GLU A 25 10.24 0.51 -8.16
CA GLU A 25 11.26 0.07 -7.21
C GLU A 25 11.04 -1.39 -6.85
N VAL A 26 12.08 -2.20 -7.01
CA VAL A 26 12.14 -3.58 -6.56
C VAL A 26 12.91 -3.64 -5.26
N TYR A 27 12.31 -4.21 -4.23
CA TYR A 27 12.89 -4.38 -2.90
C TYR A 27 13.24 -5.84 -2.68
N THR A 28 14.54 -6.13 -2.65
CA THR A 28 15.08 -7.48 -2.41
C THR A 28 15.67 -7.56 -1.01
N PRO A 29 15.18 -8.44 -0.12
CA PRO A 29 15.72 -8.56 1.23
C PRO A 29 17.17 -9.03 1.19
N THR A 30 18.05 -8.36 1.94
CA THR A 30 19.49 -8.69 2.00
C THR A 30 19.92 -9.30 3.34
N GLY A 31 19.00 -9.39 4.29
CA GLY A 31 19.25 -9.90 5.64
C GLY A 31 18.94 -8.89 6.74
N ARG A 32 19.19 -9.26 7.99
CA ARG A 32 18.99 -8.35 9.15
C ARG A 32 20.32 -7.76 9.59
N THR A 33 20.32 -6.44 9.84
CA THR A 33 21.43 -5.73 10.46
C THR A 33 20.90 -5.03 11.71
N GLY A 34 21.40 -5.40 12.89
CA GLY A 34 20.92 -4.87 14.17
C GLY A 34 19.46 -5.21 14.48
N GLY A 35 19.00 -6.40 14.09
CA GLY A 35 17.60 -6.84 14.28
C GLY A 35 16.62 -6.35 13.21
N THR A 36 16.99 -5.34 12.43
CA THR A 36 16.16 -4.71 11.39
C THR A 36 16.42 -5.33 10.01
N LEU A 37 15.36 -5.70 9.29
CA LEU A 37 15.45 -6.25 7.94
C LEU A 37 15.87 -5.15 6.94
N ARG A 38 16.90 -5.42 6.14
CA ARG A 38 17.46 -4.52 5.13
C ARG A 38 17.08 -4.99 3.72
N TYR A 39 17.03 -4.03 2.81
CA TYR A 39 16.68 -4.27 1.42
C TYR A 39 17.70 -3.60 0.49
N ALA A 40 18.10 -4.33 -0.55
CA ALA A 40 18.59 -3.72 -1.77
C ALA A 40 17.38 -3.20 -2.56
N VAL A 41 17.41 -1.93 -2.93
CA VAL A 41 16.35 -1.30 -3.71
C VAL A 41 16.89 -1.00 -5.10
N TYR A 42 16.20 -1.54 -6.10
CA TYR A 42 16.50 -1.35 -7.51
C TYR A 42 15.43 -0.47 -8.13
N GLY A 43 15.82 0.75 -8.51
CA GLY A 43 14.95 1.68 -9.22
C GLY A 43 14.93 1.42 -10.72
N PHE A 44 13.79 1.59 -11.37
CA PHE A 44 13.63 1.49 -12.82
C PHE A 44 12.70 2.59 -13.29
N LYS A 45 13.04 3.29 -14.36
CA LYS A 45 12.13 4.26 -15.00
C LYS A 45 12.09 4.05 -16.50
N ALA A 46 10.98 4.40 -17.13
CA ALA A 46 10.89 4.44 -18.57
C ALA A 46 11.96 5.38 -19.13
N TYR A 47 12.77 4.84 -20.02
CA TYR A 47 13.73 5.54 -20.87
C TYR A 47 13.15 5.56 -22.30
N LEU A 48 13.78 6.29 -23.22
CA LEU A 48 13.33 6.38 -24.61
C LEU A 48 13.10 4.99 -25.21
N ASP A 49 12.05 4.88 -26.04
CA ASP A 49 11.72 3.69 -26.83
C ASP A 49 11.64 2.38 -26.02
N GLU A 50 10.84 2.39 -24.94
CA GLU A 50 10.50 1.22 -24.10
C GLU A 50 11.65 0.60 -23.30
N ALA A 51 12.85 1.16 -23.36
CA ALA A 51 13.96 0.76 -22.49
C ALA A 51 13.69 1.19 -21.04
N LEU A 52 14.11 0.38 -20.06
CA LEU A 52 14.11 0.80 -18.65
C LEU A 52 15.52 1.27 -18.26
N GLN A 53 15.64 2.50 -17.78
CA GLN A 53 16.88 2.94 -17.14
C GLN A 53 16.96 2.34 -15.75
N PHE A 54 18.05 1.62 -15.46
CA PHE A 54 18.40 1.23 -14.11
C PHE A 54 18.74 2.48 -13.30
N GLY A 55 17.94 2.74 -12.28
CA GLY A 55 18.10 3.85 -11.35
C GLY A 55 19.24 3.60 -10.36
N ALA A 56 19.26 4.40 -9.30
CA ALA A 56 20.26 4.25 -8.25
C ALA A 56 20.04 2.94 -7.47
N LEU A 57 21.10 2.14 -7.34
CA LEU A 57 21.16 1.12 -6.31
C LEU A 57 21.26 1.83 -4.95
N LYS A 58 20.31 1.58 -4.06
CA LYS A 58 20.34 2.12 -2.70
C LYS A 58 20.05 1.02 -1.69
N GLU A 59 20.78 1.06 -0.59
CA GLU A 59 20.35 0.34 0.61
C GLU A 59 19.26 1.16 1.29
N GLY A 60 18.16 0.50 1.65
CA GLY A 60 17.03 1.17 2.26
C GLY A 60 16.28 0.27 3.23
N MET A 61 15.45 0.91 4.05
CA MET A 61 14.36 0.23 4.72
C MET A 61 13.15 0.31 3.81
N ALA A 62 12.59 -0.83 3.41
CA ALA A 62 11.33 -0.84 2.69
C ALA A 62 10.24 -0.22 3.58
N ALA A 63 9.40 0.64 3.01
CA ALA A 63 8.11 0.98 3.60
C ALA A 63 7.26 -0.30 3.55
N ARG A 64 7.35 -1.13 4.58
CA ARG A 64 6.55 -2.34 4.70
C ARG A 64 5.15 -1.91 5.15
N PRO A 65 4.09 -2.12 4.34
CA PRO A 65 2.74 -1.94 4.85
C PRO A 65 2.54 -2.98 5.95
N THR A 66 2.42 -2.52 7.19
CA THR A 66 2.00 -3.34 8.31
C THR A 66 0.49 -3.36 8.36
N TRP A 67 -0.09 -4.53 8.66
CA TRP A 67 -1.52 -4.61 8.93
C TRP A 67 -1.88 -3.64 10.04
N HIS A 68 -2.92 -2.85 9.80
CA HIS A 68 -3.45 -1.97 10.83
C HIS A 68 -4.04 -2.82 11.96
N GLY A 69 -3.66 -2.51 13.20
CA GLY A 69 -3.91 -3.37 14.35
C GLY A 69 -5.38 -3.51 14.72
N ALA A 70 -6.22 -2.51 14.42
CA ALA A 70 -7.66 -2.57 14.60
C ALA A 70 -8.36 -1.33 14.01
N CYS A 71 -9.38 -1.54 13.18
CA CYS A 71 -10.31 -0.49 12.77
C CYS A 71 -11.65 -0.65 13.49
N VAL A 72 -12.26 0.48 13.87
CA VAL A 72 -13.63 0.54 14.40
C VAL A 72 -14.61 0.49 13.22
N LYS A 73 -15.57 -0.43 13.30
CA LYS A 73 -16.62 -0.60 12.29
C LYS A 73 -17.97 -0.18 12.88
N THR A 74 -18.72 0.64 12.15
CA THR A 74 -20.11 0.99 12.50
C THR A 74 -21.06 0.44 11.44
N GLY A 75 -22.28 0.08 11.87
CA GLY A 75 -23.24 -0.67 11.04
C GLY A 75 -22.97 -2.18 11.03
N THR A 76 -23.65 -2.88 10.14
CA THR A 76 -23.62 -4.34 10.01
C THR A 76 -22.50 -4.75 9.06
N TRP A 77 -21.54 -5.53 9.56
CA TRP A 77 -20.41 -6.02 8.79
C TRP A 77 -20.37 -7.54 8.76
N SER A 78 -20.14 -8.08 7.58
CA SER A 78 -19.93 -9.50 7.33
C SER A 78 -18.48 -9.74 6.95
N THR A 79 -18.01 -10.97 7.19
CA THR A 79 -16.70 -11.42 6.73
C THR A 79 -16.87 -12.48 5.66
N THR A 80 -16.04 -12.45 4.62
CA THR A 80 -15.97 -13.49 3.60
C THR A 80 -14.55 -14.06 3.54
N GLY A 81 -14.44 -15.37 3.40
CA GLY A 81 -13.17 -16.06 3.20
C GLY A 81 -12.82 -16.13 1.72
N ASN A 82 -11.58 -15.78 1.38
CA ASN A 82 -11.03 -15.96 0.03
C ASN A 82 -9.51 -16.04 0.13
N ASN A 83 -8.94 -17.17 -0.29
CA ASN A 83 -7.50 -17.43 -0.23
C ASN A 83 -6.68 -16.48 -1.12
N SER A 84 -7.31 -15.84 -2.11
CA SER A 84 -6.67 -14.81 -2.95
C SER A 84 -6.65 -13.42 -2.30
N VAL A 85 -7.35 -13.22 -1.18
CA VAL A 85 -7.30 -11.97 -0.42
C VAL A 85 -6.15 -12.05 0.58
N ALA A 86 -5.42 -10.96 0.73
CA ALA A 86 -4.35 -10.87 1.72
C ALA A 86 -4.90 -11.11 3.14
N GLY A 87 -4.38 -12.12 3.84
CA GLY A 87 -4.89 -12.55 5.15
C GLY A 87 -6.06 -13.56 5.08
N GLY A 88 -6.46 -14.01 3.88
CA GLY A 88 -7.46 -15.07 3.68
C GLY A 88 -8.92 -14.64 3.90
N THR A 89 -9.17 -13.43 4.40
CA THR A 89 -10.51 -12.92 4.70
C THR A 89 -10.66 -11.44 4.34
N SER A 90 -11.87 -11.04 3.94
CA SER A 90 -12.27 -9.64 3.73
C SER A 90 -13.52 -9.31 4.53
N ALA A 91 -13.57 -8.11 5.11
CA ALA A 91 -14.79 -7.56 5.69
C ALA A 91 -15.56 -6.72 4.65
N TYR A 92 -16.89 -6.74 4.71
CA TYR A 92 -17.75 -5.93 3.85
C TYR A 92 -19.06 -5.58 4.56
N SER A 93 -19.73 -4.51 4.10
CA SER A 93 -21.08 -4.14 4.53
C SER A 93 -21.96 -3.88 3.30
N LYS A 94 -23.26 -4.16 3.45
CA LYS A 94 -24.31 -3.79 2.50
C LYS A 94 -25.24 -2.70 3.05
N GLU A 95 -25.01 -2.27 4.29
CA GLU A 95 -25.82 -1.27 4.97
C GLU A 95 -25.40 0.13 4.52
N PRO A 96 -26.30 0.94 3.94
CA PRO A 96 -26.00 2.32 3.60
C PRO A 96 -25.53 3.09 4.84
N GLY A 97 -24.40 3.79 4.73
CA GLY A 97 -23.84 4.59 5.82
C GLY A 97 -22.94 3.81 6.80
N ALA A 98 -22.73 2.51 6.61
CA ALA A 98 -21.74 1.76 7.38
C ALA A 98 -20.33 2.35 7.18
N THR A 99 -19.56 2.49 8.27
CA THR A 99 -18.21 3.07 8.23
C THR A 99 -17.17 2.13 8.79
N ILE A 100 -15.93 2.33 8.35
CA ILE A 100 -14.71 1.79 8.96
C ILE A 100 -13.77 2.96 9.22
N SER A 101 -13.22 3.07 10.43
CA SER A 101 -12.36 4.18 10.85
C SER A 101 -11.21 3.67 11.72
N GLY A 102 -10.12 4.42 11.78
CA GLY A 102 -8.97 4.14 12.63
C GLY A 102 -7.84 5.14 12.40
N ASP A 103 -6.94 5.23 13.37
CA ASP A 103 -5.81 6.15 13.34
C ASP A 103 -4.57 5.48 12.76
N ALA A 104 -3.94 6.09 11.76
CA ALA A 104 -2.72 5.58 11.16
C ALA A 104 -1.54 6.51 11.45
N THR A 105 -0.39 5.94 11.80
CA THR A 105 0.88 6.67 11.88
C THR A 105 1.75 6.31 10.69
N GLY A 106 2.28 7.30 9.98
CA GLY A 106 3.17 7.10 8.84
C GLY A 106 2.89 8.08 7.71
N HIS A 107 3.57 7.88 6.60
CA HIS A 107 3.49 8.79 5.43
C HIS A 107 2.58 8.26 4.32
N ALA A 108 2.09 7.02 4.46
CA ALA A 108 1.27 6.36 3.45
C ALA A 108 0.26 5.43 4.10
N LEU A 109 -0.97 5.45 3.59
CA LEU A 109 -2.03 4.49 3.91
C LEU A 109 -2.36 3.70 2.65
N VAL A 110 -2.50 2.38 2.79
CA VAL A 110 -2.93 1.51 1.69
C VAL A 110 -4.28 0.91 2.04
N LEU A 111 -5.31 1.30 1.30
CA LEU A 111 -6.60 0.62 1.34
C LEU A 111 -6.58 -0.57 0.38
N ARG A 112 -6.80 -1.78 0.90
CA ARG A 112 -6.93 -2.99 0.09
C ARG A 112 -8.40 -3.35 -0.03
N THR A 113 -8.91 -3.40 -1.25
CA THR A 113 -10.30 -3.75 -1.53
C THR A 113 -10.35 -5.05 -2.32
N MET A 114 -11.40 -5.84 -2.08
CA MET A 114 -11.70 -7.02 -2.88
C MET A 114 -12.49 -6.58 -4.12
N ARG A 115 -11.99 -6.89 -5.32
CA ARG A 115 -12.78 -6.76 -6.54
C ARG A 115 -13.93 -7.78 -6.48
N SER A 116 -15.16 -7.29 -6.56
CA SER A 116 -16.35 -8.14 -6.69
C SER A 116 -17.30 -7.56 -7.73
N THR A 117 -18.19 -8.39 -8.26
CA THR A 117 -19.23 -7.97 -9.22
C THR A 117 -20.28 -7.04 -8.62
N ASN A 118 -20.38 -6.99 -7.29
CA ASN A 118 -21.33 -6.17 -6.54
C ASN A 118 -20.62 -5.14 -5.63
N GLY A 119 -19.47 -4.62 -6.09
CA GLY A 119 -18.71 -3.62 -5.34
C GLY A 119 -19.48 -2.30 -5.22
N GLY A 120 -19.64 -1.80 -3.99
CA GLY A 120 -20.17 -0.46 -3.73
C GLY A 120 -19.10 0.62 -3.81
N MET A 121 -19.53 1.89 -3.79
CA MET A 121 -18.65 3.04 -3.63
C MET A 121 -18.46 3.36 -2.15
N ALA A 122 -17.26 3.80 -1.78
CA ALA A 122 -16.95 4.34 -0.46
C ALA A 122 -16.38 5.75 -0.61
N ILE A 123 -16.72 6.64 0.33
CA ILE A 123 -16.05 7.93 0.50
C ILE A 123 -14.94 7.73 1.52
N VAL A 124 -13.74 8.20 1.19
CA VAL A 124 -12.59 8.17 2.09
C VAL A 124 -12.38 9.58 2.61
N SER A 125 -12.44 9.75 3.94
CA SER A 125 -12.00 10.96 4.61
C SER A 125 -10.69 10.73 5.33
N ILE A 126 -9.82 11.73 5.30
CA ILE A 126 -8.56 11.76 6.05
C ILE A 126 -8.69 12.93 7.03
N ASP A 127 -8.50 12.68 8.31
CA ASP A 127 -8.65 13.67 9.38
C ASP A 127 -9.99 14.42 9.37
N GLY A 128 -11.06 13.71 8.95
CA GLY A 128 -12.41 14.25 8.83
C GLY A 128 -12.70 15.01 7.53
N ASP A 129 -11.70 15.23 6.67
CA ASP A 129 -11.89 15.86 5.36
C ASP A 129 -12.13 14.80 4.26
N PRO A 130 -13.34 14.72 3.67
CA PRO A 130 -13.66 13.78 2.59
C PRO A 130 -13.04 14.17 1.23
N TYR A 131 -12.43 15.35 1.13
CA TYR A 131 -11.77 15.84 -0.07
C TYR A 131 -10.25 15.71 0.00
N ALA A 132 -9.68 15.51 1.19
CA ALA A 132 -8.24 15.35 1.38
C ALA A 132 -7.65 14.20 0.56
N ALA A 133 -8.37 13.08 0.41
CA ALA A 133 -7.93 11.95 -0.41
C ALA A 133 -7.83 12.28 -1.91
N ASN A 134 -8.45 13.37 -2.37
CA ASN A 134 -8.49 13.79 -3.77
C ASN A 134 -7.67 15.06 -4.06
N ARG A 135 -7.03 15.65 -3.04
CA ARG A 135 -6.23 16.86 -3.20
C ARG A 135 -4.78 16.46 -3.44
N LEU A 136 -4.30 16.67 -4.66
CA LEU A 136 -2.86 16.81 -4.87
C LEU A 136 -2.41 18.08 -4.15
N GLU A 137 -1.30 18.03 -3.42
CA GLU A 137 -0.67 19.19 -2.78
C GLU A 137 -0.64 20.36 -3.78
N ALA A 138 -1.08 21.54 -3.35
CA ALA A 138 -0.89 22.74 -4.16
C ALA A 138 0.62 23.02 -4.23
N VAL A 139 1.16 23.01 -5.45
CA VAL A 139 2.56 23.40 -5.73
C VAL A 139 2.76 24.87 -5.46
#